data_AF-A0A7M5X7V1-F1
#
_entry.id   AF-A0A7M5X7V1-F1
#
_cell.length_a   1.000
_cell.length_b   1.000
_cell.length_c   1.000
_cell.angle_alpha   90.00
_cell.angle_beta   90.00
_cell.angle_gamma   90.00
#
_symmetry.space_group_name_H-M   'P 1'
#
loop_
_entity.id
_entity.type
_entity.pdbx_description
1 polymer ?
#
loop_
_entity_poly.entity_id
_entity_poly.type
_entity_poly.pdbx_seq_one_letter_code
_entity_poly.pdbx_strand_id
1 'polypeptide(L)'
;MSQKGGYDVEFLNGEPDDNVTCSICLFVLREPMQSIGCGHRYCKTCVERLQKTDKGHYVCPEDRSEMKLFPDKGREREILSKIVKCNNADNGCQWTKELRQLKDHLASDCFYNLVECPRNECNEEVIAHHLADHMSDECEYRRLWCPFCFQRYSFNLEEMEDHLLDECTRRLIPCQFANLGCEEQVHMENFIKHETDSAPYHLKLAINKISEQDEMVQLQNEKLESQESKISELELSQKNLSNSLTQIQNRIPAPIFSSNSFILKIHDFDKELDRAKKGIPMYRWFYTSRFHNLLIYIYLKGADKDYVGLYFSTTQGNFDDMIEWPMVARICSWTQNGGKLSNPHILDTSQYKENFGNVPTKGGQGFPRFTRIDEVKEDTLIVKIKLAYKY
;
A
#
# COMPACT_ATOMS: atom_id res chain seq x y z
N MET A 1 -16.03 58.17 -17.87
CA MET A 1 -15.75 58.32 -19.31
C MET A 1 -16.89 59.09 -19.96
N SER A 2 -16.61 60.05 -20.86
CA SER A 2 -17.67 60.80 -21.55
C SER A 2 -18.37 59.88 -22.56
N GLN A 3 -19.64 59.55 -22.34
CA GLN A 3 -20.43 58.66 -23.20
C GLN A 3 -20.55 59.31 -24.59
N LYS A 4 -20.07 58.62 -25.63
CA LYS A 4 -20.06 59.11 -27.02
C LYS A 4 -21.38 58.74 -27.71
N GLY A 5 -21.96 59.65 -28.48
CA GLY A 5 -23.21 59.42 -29.20
C GLY A 5 -24.47 59.77 -28.39
N GLY A 6 -25.60 59.18 -28.76
CA GLY A 6 -26.90 59.41 -28.16
C GLY A 6 -27.12 58.71 -26.81
N TYR A 7 -28.38 58.64 -26.38
CA TYR A 7 -28.78 57.88 -25.20
C TYR A 7 -29.03 56.42 -25.56
N ASP A 8 -28.29 55.53 -24.92
CA ASP A 8 -28.40 54.08 -25.03
C ASP A 8 -29.01 53.55 -23.72
N VAL A 9 -30.35 53.64 -23.65
CA VAL A 9 -31.17 53.36 -22.47
C VAL A 9 -32.54 52.87 -22.93
N GLU A 10 -33.20 52.06 -22.12
CA GLU A 10 -34.56 51.58 -22.42
C GLU A 10 -35.61 52.62 -22.00
N PHE A 11 -36.45 53.03 -22.95
CA PHE A 11 -37.56 53.96 -22.73
C PHE A 11 -38.86 53.20 -22.44
N LEU A 12 -39.58 53.55 -21.37
CA LEU A 12 -40.71 52.74 -20.87
C LEU A 12 -41.94 52.74 -21.78
N ASN A 13 -42.11 53.77 -22.62
CA ASN A 13 -43.26 53.92 -23.52
C ASN A 13 -42.90 53.64 -25.00
N GLY A 14 -41.90 52.78 -25.23
CA GLY A 14 -41.36 52.49 -26.56
C GLY A 14 -40.27 53.47 -26.98
N GLU A 15 -39.56 53.14 -28.07
CA GLU A 15 -38.55 54.02 -28.63
C GLU A 15 -39.16 55.37 -29.01
N PRO A 16 -38.51 56.49 -28.67
CA PRO A 16 -38.98 57.79 -29.08
C PRO A 16 -39.07 57.90 -30.61
N ASP A 17 -40.04 58.67 -31.10
CA ASP A 17 -40.24 58.98 -32.53
C ASP A 17 -38.91 59.33 -33.24
N ASP A 18 -38.74 58.91 -34.49
CA ASP A 18 -37.62 59.24 -35.38
C ASP A 18 -37.23 60.72 -35.32
N ASN A 19 -38.18 61.61 -35.01
CA ASN A 19 -37.95 63.04 -34.84
C ASN A 19 -36.99 63.44 -33.68
N VAL A 20 -36.65 62.51 -32.77
CA VAL A 20 -35.66 62.72 -31.71
C VAL A 20 -34.44 61.79 -31.80
N THR A 21 -34.30 61.08 -32.91
CA THR A 21 -33.19 60.16 -33.17
C THR A 21 -32.08 60.87 -33.94
N CYS A 22 -30.83 60.57 -33.61
CA CYS A 22 -29.68 61.11 -34.32
C CYS A 22 -29.37 60.26 -35.55
N SER A 23 -29.42 60.81 -36.76
CA SER A 23 -29.09 60.09 -38.00
C SER A 23 -27.62 59.65 -38.14
N ILE A 24 -26.71 60.07 -37.24
CA ILE A 24 -25.31 59.64 -37.23
C ILE A 24 -25.09 58.40 -36.35
N CYS A 25 -25.65 58.37 -35.14
CA CYS A 25 -25.45 57.26 -34.19
C CYS A 25 -26.67 56.37 -34.02
N LEU A 26 -27.81 56.75 -34.60
CA LEU A 26 -29.09 56.06 -34.57
C LEU A 26 -29.71 55.90 -33.17
N PHE A 27 -29.14 56.57 -32.15
CA PHE A 27 -29.69 56.67 -30.81
C PHE A 27 -30.41 58.00 -30.59
N VAL A 28 -31.22 58.07 -29.53
CA VAL A 28 -31.93 59.29 -29.09
C VAL A 28 -30.92 60.42 -28.82
N LEU A 29 -31.22 61.64 -29.29
CA LEU A 29 -30.26 62.75 -29.28
C LEU A 29 -29.78 63.12 -27.87
N ARG A 30 -28.46 63.07 -27.64
CA ARG A 30 -27.77 63.61 -26.45
C ARG A 30 -27.12 64.95 -26.75
N GLU A 31 -27.37 65.95 -25.90
CA GLU A 31 -26.94 67.35 -26.12
C GLU A 31 -27.23 67.77 -27.58
N PRO A 32 -28.50 67.79 -28.02
CA PRO A 32 -28.85 67.99 -29.42
C PRO A 32 -28.33 69.33 -29.98
N MET A 33 -27.71 69.26 -31.15
CA MET A 33 -27.26 70.38 -31.96
C MET A 33 -28.12 70.45 -33.22
N GLN A 34 -28.73 71.61 -33.49
CA GLN A 34 -29.56 71.84 -34.67
C GLN A 34 -28.82 72.72 -35.68
N SER A 35 -28.96 72.38 -36.97
CA SER A 35 -28.43 73.18 -38.08
C SER A 35 -29.29 74.42 -38.36
N ILE A 36 -28.65 75.59 -38.46
CA ILE A 36 -29.24 76.81 -39.01
C ILE A 36 -29.30 76.64 -40.54
N GLY A 37 -30.51 76.65 -41.09
CA GLY A 37 -30.75 76.43 -42.52
C GLY A 37 -31.63 75.21 -42.75
N CYS A 38 -31.04 74.02 -42.75
CA CYS A 38 -31.77 72.77 -43.02
C CYS A 38 -32.54 72.19 -41.82
N GLY A 39 -32.23 72.61 -40.59
CA GLY A 39 -33.00 72.22 -39.41
C GLY A 39 -32.76 70.79 -38.89
N HIS A 40 -31.90 69.98 -39.51
CA HIS A 40 -31.51 68.65 -39.02
C HIS A 40 -30.82 68.70 -37.66
N ARG A 41 -30.97 67.61 -36.88
CA ARG A 41 -30.50 67.50 -35.48
C ARG A 41 -29.54 66.33 -35.30
N TYR A 42 -28.52 66.56 -34.48
CA TYR A 42 -27.51 65.55 -34.19
C TYR A 42 -27.05 65.64 -32.74
N CYS A 43 -26.48 64.57 -32.19
CA CYS A 43 -25.79 64.66 -30.90
C CYS A 43 -24.56 65.55 -31.04
N LYS A 44 -24.26 66.39 -30.04
CA LYS A 44 -23.06 67.22 -30.01
C LYS A 44 -21.77 66.44 -30.31
N THR A 45 -21.57 65.31 -29.64
CA THR A 45 -20.39 64.47 -29.88
C THR A 45 -20.40 63.78 -31.25
N CYS A 46 -21.55 63.64 -31.91
CA CYS A 46 -21.63 63.10 -33.27
C CYS A 46 -21.20 64.14 -34.31
N VAL A 47 -21.67 65.39 -34.20
CA VAL A 47 -21.25 66.47 -35.13
C VAL A 47 -19.79 66.87 -34.94
N GLU A 48 -19.28 66.81 -33.72
CA GLU A 48 -17.87 67.06 -33.43
C GLU A 48 -16.93 66.08 -34.14
N ARG A 49 -17.43 64.89 -34.52
CA ARG A 49 -16.68 63.88 -35.28
C ARG A 49 -16.72 64.09 -36.79
N LEU A 50 -17.56 64.99 -37.30
CA LEU A 50 -17.66 65.27 -38.73
C LEU A 50 -16.50 66.16 -39.19
N GLN A 51 -16.09 65.99 -40.46
CA GLN A 51 -15.10 66.86 -41.07
C GLN A 51 -15.67 68.26 -41.34
N LYS A 52 -14.84 69.28 -41.10
CA LYS A 52 -15.15 70.67 -41.45
C LYS A 52 -14.68 70.97 -42.87
N THR A 53 -15.40 71.85 -43.54
CA THR A 53 -14.97 72.49 -44.78
C THR A 53 -13.78 73.43 -44.53
N ASP A 54 -13.12 73.88 -45.60
CA ASP A 54 -12.02 74.86 -45.54
C ASP A 54 -12.44 76.19 -44.87
N LYS A 55 -13.75 76.49 -44.86
CA LYS A 55 -14.33 77.67 -44.20
C LYS A 55 -14.63 77.45 -42.71
N GLY A 56 -14.30 76.26 -42.18
CA GLY A 56 -14.55 75.89 -40.79
C GLY A 56 -15.99 75.50 -40.45
N HIS A 57 -16.87 75.43 -41.45
CA HIS A 57 -18.26 75.00 -41.29
C HIS A 57 -18.41 73.49 -41.46
N TYR A 58 -19.41 72.88 -40.83
CA TYR A 58 -19.71 71.47 -41.04
C TYR A 58 -20.60 71.28 -42.27
N VAL A 59 -20.65 70.06 -42.80
CA VAL A 59 -21.58 69.67 -43.89
C VAL A 59 -22.62 68.71 -43.32
N CYS A 60 -23.90 69.02 -43.56
CA CYS A 60 -25.01 68.19 -43.11
C CYS A 60 -24.95 66.80 -43.76
N PRO A 61 -24.93 65.70 -42.98
CA PRO A 61 -24.93 64.33 -43.52
C PRO A 61 -26.17 63.97 -44.36
N GLU A 62 -27.30 64.64 -44.13
CA GLU A 62 -28.58 64.26 -44.73
C GLU A 62 -28.82 64.94 -46.09
N ASP A 63 -28.51 66.24 -46.20
CA ASP A 63 -28.81 67.03 -47.41
C ASP A 63 -27.58 67.70 -48.03
N ARG A 64 -26.38 67.50 -47.44
CA ARG A 64 -25.09 68.05 -47.89
C ARG A 64 -25.00 69.57 -47.87
N SER A 65 -25.92 70.25 -47.19
CA SER A 65 -25.88 71.69 -46.97
C SER A 65 -24.75 72.10 -46.02
N GLU A 66 -24.22 73.30 -46.20
CA GLU A 66 -23.27 73.90 -45.24
C GLU A 66 -24.04 74.27 -43.96
N MET A 67 -23.66 73.67 -42.82
CA MET A 67 -24.39 73.80 -41.57
C MET A 67 -23.61 74.60 -40.51
N LYS A 68 -24.29 75.63 -39.98
CA LYS A 68 -23.90 76.29 -38.73
C LYS A 68 -24.77 75.72 -37.61
N LEU A 69 -24.16 75.23 -36.54
CA LEU A 69 -24.87 74.50 -35.49
C LEU A 69 -25.13 75.38 -34.26
N PHE A 70 -26.27 75.16 -33.60
CA PHE A 70 -26.59 75.74 -32.30
C PHE A 70 -27.19 74.68 -31.36
N PRO A 71 -27.01 74.79 -30.03
CA PRO A 71 -27.63 73.87 -29.07
C PRO A 71 -29.15 74.00 -29.09
N ASP A 72 -29.86 72.90 -29.32
CA ASP A 72 -31.32 72.84 -29.28
C ASP A 72 -31.80 72.56 -27.85
N LYS A 73 -31.81 73.62 -27.03
CA LYS A 73 -32.26 73.56 -25.63
C LYS A 73 -33.75 73.25 -25.47
N GLY A 74 -34.56 73.46 -26.52
CA GLY A 74 -35.97 73.06 -26.53
C GLY A 74 -36.08 71.54 -26.58
N ARG A 75 -35.44 70.95 -27.59
CA ARG A 75 -35.44 69.49 -27.79
C ARG A 75 -34.74 68.75 -26.66
N GLU A 76 -33.64 69.29 -26.15
CA GLU A 76 -32.93 68.70 -25.00
C GLU A 76 -33.85 68.53 -23.78
N ARG A 77 -34.67 69.55 -23.46
CA ARG A 77 -35.62 69.47 -22.33
C ARG A 77 -36.68 68.39 -22.53
N GLU A 78 -37.19 68.25 -23.75
CA GLU A 78 -38.20 67.25 -24.08
C GLU A 78 -37.66 65.82 -23.98
N ILE A 79 -36.43 65.59 -24.47
CA ILE A 79 -35.77 64.28 -24.38
C ILE A 79 -35.48 63.93 -22.92
N LEU A 80 -34.99 64.89 -22.15
CA LEU A 80 -34.65 64.70 -20.75
C LEU A 80 -35.85 64.41 -19.85
N SER A 81 -37.08 64.79 -20.24
CA SER A 81 -38.31 64.51 -19.49
C SER A 81 -38.94 63.17 -19.84
N LYS A 82 -38.37 62.40 -20.77
CA LYS A 82 -38.86 61.04 -21.07
C LYS A 82 -38.49 60.09 -19.92
N ILE A 83 -39.35 59.10 -19.68
CA ILE A 83 -39.18 58.10 -18.62
C ILE A 83 -38.36 56.93 -19.15
N VAL A 84 -37.31 56.57 -18.43
CA VAL A 84 -36.37 55.50 -18.77
C VAL A 84 -36.18 54.54 -17.60
N LYS A 85 -35.78 53.31 -17.92
CA LYS A 85 -35.32 52.33 -16.93
C LYS A 85 -33.82 52.51 -16.67
N CYS A 86 -33.38 52.11 -15.48
CA CYS A 86 -31.96 52.02 -15.17
C CYS A 86 -31.26 50.95 -16.03
N ASN A 87 -30.03 51.20 -16.45
CA ASN A 87 -29.20 50.24 -17.18
C ASN A 87 -28.94 48.94 -16.39
N ASN A 88 -29.07 48.98 -15.06
CA ASN A 88 -28.91 47.81 -14.19
C ASN A 88 -30.25 47.09 -13.91
N ALA A 89 -31.26 47.26 -14.77
CA ALA A 89 -32.56 46.61 -14.61
C ALA A 89 -32.45 45.08 -14.60
N ASP A 90 -31.57 44.51 -15.44
CA ASP A 90 -31.29 43.06 -15.47
C ASP A 90 -30.67 42.54 -14.16
N ASN A 91 -29.95 43.41 -13.44
CA ASN A 91 -29.39 43.11 -12.11
C ASN A 91 -30.43 43.31 -10.98
N GLY A 92 -31.67 43.68 -11.29
CA GLY A 92 -32.76 43.88 -10.32
C GLY A 92 -33.09 45.32 -9.99
N CYS A 93 -32.46 46.31 -10.65
CA CYS A 93 -32.80 47.71 -10.41
C CYS A 93 -34.20 48.06 -10.94
N GLN A 94 -35.13 48.40 -10.06
CA GLN A 94 -36.49 48.81 -10.45
C GLN A 94 -36.62 50.32 -10.71
N TRP A 95 -35.51 51.06 -10.70
CA TRP A 95 -35.55 52.51 -10.87
C TRP A 95 -36.08 52.89 -12.25
N THR A 96 -37.12 53.73 -12.26
CA THR A 96 -37.78 54.22 -13.47
C THR A 96 -38.23 55.66 -13.25
N LYS A 97 -37.53 56.64 -13.85
CA LYS A 97 -37.86 58.07 -13.77
C LYS A 97 -37.39 58.83 -15.02
N GLU A 98 -37.46 60.17 -14.97
CA GLU A 98 -36.99 61.03 -16.06
C GLU A 98 -35.50 60.81 -16.37
N LEU A 99 -35.16 60.80 -17.67
CA LEU A 99 -33.80 60.60 -18.17
C LEU A 99 -32.78 61.57 -17.54
N ARG A 100 -33.18 62.81 -17.23
CA ARG A 100 -32.28 63.75 -16.52
C ARG A 100 -31.78 63.26 -15.17
N GLN A 101 -32.56 62.44 -14.46
CA GLN A 101 -32.22 61.94 -13.13
C GLN A 101 -31.38 60.66 -13.19
N LEU A 102 -31.25 60.03 -14.36
CA LEU A 102 -30.54 58.76 -14.50
C LEU A 102 -29.06 58.89 -14.14
N LYS A 103 -28.42 60.02 -14.51
CA LYS A 103 -27.01 60.26 -14.21
C LYS A 103 -26.75 60.29 -12.70
N ASP A 104 -27.59 60.99 -11.96
CA ASP A 104 -27.45 61.11 -10.51
C ASP A 104 -27.75 59.75 -9.84
N HIS A 105 -28.79 59.05 -10.31
CA HIS A 105 -29.08 57.70 -9.85
C HIS A 105 -27.90 56.73 -10.01
N LEU A 106 -27.30 56.65 -11.20
CA LEU A 106 -26.16 55.76 -11.48
C LEU A 106 -24.90 56.15 -10.68
N ALA A 107 -24.76 57.43 -10.30
CA ALA A 107 -23.59 57.92 -9.60
C ALA A 107 -23.64 57.65 -8.09
N SER A 108 -24.82 57.71 -7.45
CA SER A 108 -24.91 57.63 -5.99
C SER A 108 -26.00 56.70 -5.44
N ASP A 109 -27.06 56.42 -6.20
CA ASP A 109 -28.28 55.82 -5.64
C ASP A 109 -28.54 54.40 -6.15
N CYS A 110 -27.84 53.95 -7.20
CA CYS A 110 -28.05 52.65 -7.80
C CYS A 110 -27.34 51.56 -6.99
N PHE A 111 -28.05 50.93 -6.05
CA PHE A 111 -27.56 49.77 -5.29
C PHE A 111 -27.20 48.55 -6.14
N TYR A 112 -27.64 48.53 -7.40
CA TYR A 112 -27.48 47.43 -8.34
C TYR A 112 -26.36 47.66 -9.36
N ASN A 113 -25.53 48.70 -9.17
CA ASN A 113 -24.35 48.90 -9.99
C ASN A 113 -23.31 47.82 -9.71
N LEU A 114 -22.56 47.47 -10.75
CA LEU A 114 -21.41 46.57 -10.64
C LEU A 114 -20.20 47.38 -10.16
N VAL A 115 -19.46 46.80 -9.22
CA VAL A 115 -18.20 47.32 -8.68
C VAL A 115 -17.16 46.21 -8.65
N GLU A 116 -15.91 46.56 -8.91
CA GLU A 116 -14.78 45.65 -8.80
C GLU A 116 -14.49 45.34 -7.32
N CYS A 117 -14.19 44.09 -7.01
CA CYS A 117 -13.72 43.72 -5.67
C CYS A 117 -12.39 44.43 -5.35
N PRO A 118 -12.27 45.17 -4.24
CA PRO A 118 -11.04 45.89 -3.89
C PRO A 118 -9.94 44.98 -3.30
N ARG A 119 -10.14 43.65 -3.27
CA ARG A 119 -9.12 42.70 -2.80
C ARG A 119 -8.16 42.40 -3.95
N ASN A 120 -6.86 42.56 -3.69
CA ASN A 120 -5.82 42.19 -4.65
C ASN A 120 -6.04 40.75 -5.11
N GLU A 121 -5.89 40.53 -6.42
CA GLU A 121 -6.07 39.24 -7.11
C GLU A 121 -7.52 38.78 -7.32
N CYS A 122 -8.50 39.39 -6.64
CA CYS A 122 -9.91 39.20 -6.98
C CYS A 122 -10.30 40.13 -8.13
N ASN A 123 -10.51 39.56 -9.32
CA ASN A 123 -10.93 40.30 -10.52
C ASN A 123 -12.45 40.21 -10.78
N GLU A 124 -13.24 39.88 -9.75
CA GLU A 124 -14.70 39.75 -9.90
C GLU A 124 -15.41 41.10 -9.82
N GLU A 125 -16.35 41.30 -10.75
CA GLU A 125 -17.34 42.39 -10.70
C GLU A 125 -18.57 41.89 -9.96
N VAL A 126 -18.92 42.55 -8.86
CA VAL A 126 -20.05 42.18 -8.00
C VAL A 126 -21.01 43.35 -7.86
N ILE A 127 -22.27 43.03 -7.59
CA ILE A 127 -23.29 44.06 -7.33
C ILE A 127 -22.92 44.78 -6.02
N ALA A 128 -22.89 46.11 -6.01
CA ALA A 128 -22.34 46.89 -4.91
C ALA A 128 -22.94 46.57 -3.53
N HIS A 129 -24.24 46.29 -3.45
CA HIS A 129 -24.85 45.91 -2.17
C HIS A 129 -24.55 44.47 -1.72
N HIS A 130 -24.11 43.58 -2.62
CA HIS A 130 -23.62 42.22 -2.30
C HIS A 130 -22.11 42.18 -2.07
N LEU A 131 -21.38 43.29 -2.28
CA LEU A 131 -19.92 43.33 -2.11
C LEU A 131 -19.49 42.91 -0.70
N ALA A 132 -20.29 43.26 0.32
CA ALA A 132 -20.01 42.87 1.71
C ALA A 132 -20.07 41.35 1.91
N ASP A 133 -21.13 40.71 1.39
CA ASP A 133 -21.36 39.27 1.50
C ASP A 133 -20.31 38.50 0.69
N HIS A 134 -19.99 38.98 -0.51
CA HIS A 134 -18.86 38.46 -1.30
C HIS A 134 -17.57 38.51 -0.47
N MET A 135 -17.24 39.66 0.14
CA MET A 135 -15.99 39.80 0.90
C MET A 135 -15.90 38.94 2.17
N SER A 136 -17.03 38.60 2.80
CA SER A 136 -17.06 37.79 4.01
C SER A 136 -17.05 36.31 3.70
N ASP A 137 -17.89 35.86 2.76
CA ASP A 137 -18.27 34.45 2.68
C ASP A 137 -17.87 33.80 1.35
N GLU A 138 -17.83 34.55 0.24
CA GLU A 138 -17.66 33.98 -1.10
C GLU A 138 -16.25 34.19 -1.69
N CYS A 139 -15.62 35.32 -1.38
CA CYS A 139 -14.35 35.70 -1.97
C CYS A 139 -13.23 34.74 -1.56
N GLU A 140 -12.58 34.12 -2.55
CA GLU A 140 -11.43 33.24 -2.34
C GLU A 140 -10.26 33.95 -1.64
N TYR A 141 -10.13 35.26 -1.87
CA TYR A 141 -9.12 36.14 -1.28
C TYR A 141 -9.62 36.83 0.01
N ARG A 142 -10.64 36.25 0.68
CA ARG A 142 -11.15 36.77 1.95
C ARG A 142 -10.06 36.78 3.02
N ARG A 143 -10.19 37.68 4.00
CA ARG A 143 -9.21 37.74 5.10
C ARG A 143 -9.59 36.70 6.14
N LEU A 144 -8.81 35.64 6.24
CA LEU A 144 -9.00 34.59 7.22
C LEU A 144 -8.39 35.00 8.56
N TRP A 145 -8.97 34.48 9.64
CA TRP A 145 -8.49 34.70 10.99
C TRP A 145 -7.92 33.40 11.54
N CYS A 146 -6.72 33.48 12.15
CA CYS A 146 -6.09 32.33 12.77
C CYS A 146 -6.63 32.12 14.19
N PRO A 147 -7.12 30.91 14.54
CA PRO A 147 -7.67 30.60 15.86
C PRO A 147 -6.65 30.58 17.00
N PHE A 148 -5.36 30.54 16.69
CA PHE A 148 -4.31 30.45 17.70
C PHE A 148 -3.61 31.79 17.95
N CYS A 149 -3.26 32.54 16.90
CA CYS A 149 -2.57 33.82 17.05
C CYS A 149 -3.52 35.04 17.05
N PHE A 150 -4.79 34.81 16.72
CA PHE A 150 -5.86 35.83 16.65
C PHE A 150 -5.62 36.94 15.61
N GLN A 151 -4.65 36.77 14.70
CA GLN A 151 -4.34 37.72 13.64
C GLN A 151 -5.16 37.45 12.38
N ARG A 152 -5.35 38.51 11.57
CA ARG A 152 -6.00 38.43 10.26
C ARG A 152 -4.96 38.42 9.16
N TYR A 153 -5.09 37.47 8.25
CA TYR A 153 -4.20 37.29 7.11
C TYR A 153 -4.99 37.40 5.82
N SER A 154 -4.34 37.90 4.77
CA SER A 154 -4.80 37.78 3.39
C SER A 154 -4.34 36.44 2.82
N PHE A 155 -4.74 35.36 3.46
CA PHE A 155 -4.46 33.99 3.05
C PHE A 155 -5.70 33.38 2.43
N ASN A 156 -5.51 32.55 1.41
CA ASN A 156 -6.51 31.58 1.01
C ASN A 156 -6.59 30.43 2.04
N LEU A 157 -7.48 29.45 1.82
CA LEU A 157 -7.66 28.34 2.76
C LEU A 157 -6.41 27.45 2.91
N GLU A 158 -5.70 27.18 1.81
CA GLU A 158 -4.49 26.35 1.78
C GLU A 158 -3.33 27.05 2.53
N GLU A 159 -3.10 28.32 2.24
CA GLU A 159 -2.10 29.15 2.93
C GLU A 159 -2.40 29.29 4.44
N MET A 160 -3.68 29.29 4.83
CA MET A 160 -4.06 29.26 6.23
C MET A 160 -3.76 27.89 6.86
N GLU A 161 -3.98 26.78 6.17
CA GLU A 161 -3.60 25.46 6.68
C GLU A 161 -2.08 25.35 6.93
N ASP A 162 -1.27 25.82 5.98
CA ASP A 162 0.19 25.88 6.12
C ASP A 162 0.60 26.74 7.33
N HIS A 163 -0.03 27.91 7.49
CA HIS A 163 0.18 28.75 8.66
C HIS A 163 -0.14 28.00 9.96
N LEU A 164 -1.26 27.28 10.04
CA LEU A 164 -1.69 26.59 11.26
C LEU A 164 -0.78 25.40 11.62
N LEU A 165 -0.24 24.71 10.62
CA LEU A 165 0.60 23.55 10.80
C LEU A 165 2.04 23.92 11.17
N ASP A 166 2.65 24.82 10.41
CA ASP A 166 4.11 24.98 10.43
C ASP A 166 4.59 26.38 10.86
N GLU A 167 3.80 27.43 10.64
CA GLU A 167 4.28 28.80 10.88
C GLU A 167 3.74 29.44 12.16
N CYS A 168 2.56 29.03 12.63
CA CYS A 168 1.88 29.68 13.74
C CYS A 168 2.59 29.41 15.07
N THR A 169 3.39 30.37 15.53
CA THR A 169 4.15 30.26 16.79
C THR A 169 3.27 30.18 18.04
N ARG A 170 1.99 30.55 17.92
CA ARG A 170 1.00 30.46 19.00
C ARG A 170 0.15 29.20 18.93
N ARG A 171 0.34 28.30 17.98
CA ARG A 171 -0.31 26.99 18.04
C ARG A 171 0.16 26.22 19.28
N LEU A 172 -0.73 25.42 19.84
CA LEU A 172 -0.41 24.53 20.95
C LEU A 172 0.14 23.21 20.41
N ILE A 173 1.26 22.77 20.98
CA ILE A 173 1.88 21.49 20.68
C ILE A 173 2.06 20.67 21.96
N PRO A 174 1.92 19.34 21.89
CA PRO A 174 2.21 18.48 23.03
C PRO A 174 3.70 18.52 23.35
N CYS A 175 4.03 18.43 24.65
CA CYS A 175 5.41 18.25 25.07
C CYS A 175 6.02 16.95 24.51
N GLN A 176 7.32 16.95 24.18
CA GLN A 176 8.01 15.74 23.69
C GLN A 176 8.03 14.58 24.71
N PHE A 177 7.84 14.89 26.01
CA PHE A 177 7.73 13.92 27.09
C PHE A 177 6.28 13.46 27.35
N ALA A 178 5.33 13.75 26.46
CA ALA A 178 3.93 13.37 26.64
C ALA A 178 3.73 11.85 26.76
N ASN A 179 4.49 11.06 25.99
CA ASN A 179 4.50 9.60 26.09
C ASN A 179 5.04 9.07 27.44
N LEU A 180 5.77 9.89 28.19
CA LEU A 180 6.30 9.59 29.51
C LEU A 180 5.41 10.17 30.63
N GLY A 181 4.32 10.85 30.30
CA GLY A 181 3.33 11.37 31.25
C GLY A 181 3.30 12.88 31.45
N CYS A 182 3.95 13.67 30.58
CA CYS A 182 3.78 15.12 30.59
C CYS A 182 2.50 15.54 29.84
N GLU A 183 1.47 16.02 30.55
CA GLU A 183 0.16 16.38 29.96
C GLU A 183 0.10 17.82 29.42
N GLU A 184 1.21 18.57 29.52
CA GLU A 184 1.26 19.97 29.10
C GLU A 184 1.16 20.11 27.57
N GLN A 185 0.27 21.02 27.14
CA GLN A 185 0.24 21.55 25.80
C GLN A 185 0.79 22.97 25.83
N VAL A 186 1.86 23.20 25.08
CA VAL A 186 2.62 24.45 25.13
C VAL A 186 2.55 25.17 23.80
N HIS A 187 2.49 26.51 23.85
CA HIS A 187 2.63 27.30 22.65
C HIS A 187 4.01 27.07 22.04
N MET A 188 4.10 26.96 20.71
CA MET A 188 5.36 26.70 20.00
C MET A 188 6.46 27.70 20.38
N GLU A 189 6.13 28.99 20.52
CA GLU A 189 7.07 30.03 20.94
C GLU A 189 7.65 29.82 22.36
N ASN A 190 6.94 29.10 23.21
CA ASN A 190 7.32 28.83 24.59
C ASN A 190 7.84 27.39 24.78
N PHE A 191 7.94 26.59 23.72
CA PHE A 191 8.33 25.18 23.80
C PHE A 191 9.69 25.00 24.46
N ILE A 192 10.72 25.69 23.96
CA ILE A 192 12.09 25.61 24.49
C ILE A 192 12.12 26.02 25.96
N LYS A 193 11.36 27.07 26.34
CA LYS A 193 11.29 27.53 27.73
C LYS A 193 10.66 26.47 28.64
N HIS A 194 9.56 25.85 28.21
CA HIS A 194 8.96 24.75 28.96
C HIS A 194 9.94 23.58 29.12
N GLU A 195 10.68 23.22 28.07
CA GLU A 195 11.67 22.16 28.14
C GLU A 195 12.80 22.44 29.13
N THR A 196 13.30 23.68 29.16
CA THR A 196 14.36 24.06 30.09
C THR A 196 13.85 24.14 31.52
N ASP A 197 12.68 24.74 31.74
CA ASP A 197 12.13 24.95 33.08
C ASP A 197 11.61 23.64 33.69
N SER A 198 11.09 22.74 32.85
CA SER A 198 10.54 21.44 33.26
C SER A 198 11.54 20.29 33.16
N ALA A 199 12.80 20.54 32.78
CA ALA A 199 13.81 19.49 32.64
C ALA A 199 13.96 18.58 33.87
N PRO A 200 13.94 19.09 35.13
CA PRO A 200 14.00 18.22 36.31
C PRO A 200 12.76 17.32 36.44
N TYR A 201 11.57 17.82 36.07
CA TYR A 201 10.34 17.05 36.07
C TYR A 201 10.37 15.98 34.98
N HIS A 202 10.77 16.33 33.75
CA HIS A 202 10.93 15.39 32.65
C HIS A 202 11.95 14.30 32.97
N LEU A 203 13.08 14.65 33.60
CA LEU A 203 14.06 13.67 34.04
C LEU A 203 13.49 12.72 35.10
N LYS A 204 12.67 13.23 36.03
CA LYS A 204 11.98 12.37 37.01
C LYS A 204 11.01 11.39 36.34
N LEU A 205 10.23 11.84 35.36
CA LEU A 205 9.35 10.94 34.58
C LEU A 205 10.16 9.85 33.87
N ALA A 206 11.27 10.23 33.23
CA ALA A 206 12.16 9.28 32.56
C ALA A 206 12.75 8.27 33.55
N ILE A 207 13.26 8.72 34.70
CA ILE A 207 13.81 7.83 35.74
C ILE A 207 12.75 6.87 36.25
N ASN A 208 11.55 7.35 36.58
CA ASN A 208 10.45 6.49 37.01
C ASN A 208 10.16 5.42 35.95
N LYS A 209 10.11 5.80 34.67
CA LYS A 209 9.83 4.86 33.60
C LYS A 209 10.94 3.82 33.42
N ILE A 210 12.20 4.22 33.59
CA ILE A 210 13.35 3.31 33.57
C ILE A 210 13.28 2.35 34.75
N SER A 211 12.98 2.82 35.96
CA SER A 211 12.85 1.95 37.14
C SER A 211 11.71 0.93 36.98
N GLU A 212 10.54 1.34 36.47
CA GLU A 212 9.45 0.42 36.13
C GLU A 212 9.89 -0.62 35.09
N GLN A 213 10.65 -0.21 34.08
CA GLN A 213 11.17 -1.12 33.06
C GLN A 213 12.19 -2.11 33.64
N ASP A 214 13.09 -1.65 34.51
CA ASP A 214 14.08 -2.50 35.17
C ASP A 214 13.40 -3.57 36.04
N GLU A 215 12.36 -3.21 36.81
CA GLU A 215 11.55 -4.17 37.58
C GLU A 215 10.89 -5.22 36.66
N MET A 216 10.33 -4.80 35.52
CA MET A 216 9.75 -5.74 34.56
C MET A 216 10.80 -6.67 33.95
N VAL A 217 12.00 -6.17 33.65
CA VAL A 217 13.09 -6.98 33.11
C VAL A 217 13.57 -8.01 34.14
N GLN A 218 13.69 -7.64 35.41
CA GLN A 218 14.04 -8.57 36.48
C GLN A 218 13.02 -9.71 36.58
N LEU A 219 11.72 -9.39 36.61
CA LEU A 219 10.65 -10.38 36.64
C LEU A 219 10.65 -11.29 35.40
N GLN A 220 10.97 -10.75 34.22
CA GLN A 220 11.11 -11.54 32.99
C GLN A 220 12.30 -12.50 33.05
N ASN A 221 13.44 -12.07 33.60
CA ASN A 221 14.62 -12.91 33.75
C ASN A 221 14.37 -14.06 34.73
N GLU A 222 13.76 -13.80 35.89
CA GLU A 222 13.37 -14.87 36.84
C GLU A 222 12.45 -15.91 36.20
N LYS A 223 11.50 -15.44 35.37
CA LYS A 223 10.60 -16.32 34.62
C LYS A 223 11.35 -17.17 33.57
N LEU A 224 12.33 -16.57 32.88
CA LEU A 224 13.16 -17.29 31.92
C LEU A 224 13.98 -18.39 32.60
N GLU A 225 14.63 -18.10 33.73
CA GLU A 225 15.39 -19.11 34.51
C GLU A 225 14.50 -20.28 34.96
N SER A 226 13.26 -19.99 35.39
CA SER A 226 12.28 -21.02 35.74
C SER A 226 11.88 -21.88 34.53
N GLN A 227 11.73 -21.26 33.36
CA GLN A 227 11.41 -21.97 32.12
C GLN A 227 12.57 -22.85 31.65
N GLU A 228 13.81 -22.36 31.71
CA GLU A 228 15.01 -23.13 31.35
C GLU A 228 15.16 -24.37 32.23
N SER A 229 14.91 -24.25 33.53
CA SER A 229 14.93 -25.38 34.47
C SER A 229 13.90 -26.46 34.09
N LYS A 230 12.69 -26.06 33.70
CA LYS A 230 11.63 -26.99 33.25
C LYS A 230 11.99 -27.67 31.93
N ILE A 231 12.61 -26.95 30.99
CA ILE A 231 13.07 -27.52 29.72
C ILE A 231 14.11 -28.61 30.00
N SER A 232 15.10 -28.34 30.86
CA SER A 232 16.13 -29.31 31.23
C SER A 232 15.53 -30.58 31.87
N GLU A 233 14.51 -30.45 32.72
CA GLU A 233 13.79 -31.59 33.30
C GLU A 233 13.04 -32.42 32.24
N LEU A 234 12.35 -31.75 31.31
CA LEU A 234 11.64 -32.42 30.22
C LEU A 234 12.60 -33.16 29.28
N GLU A 235 13.76 -32.57 28.96
CA GLU A 235 14.79 -33.21 28.14
C GLU A 235 15.34 -34.49 28.81
N LEU A 236 15.59 -34.44 30.12
CA LEU A 236 16.01 -35.61 30.88
C LEU A 236 14.94 -36.73 30.86
N SER A 237 13.68 -36.35 31.05
CA SER A 237 12.55 -37.28 30.98
C SER A 237 12.43 -37.92 29.60
N GLN A 238 12.54 -37.12 28.53
CA GLN A 238 12.53 -37.61 27.15
C GLN A 238 13.66 -38.61 26.88
N LYS A 239 14.86 -38.33 27.37
CA LYS A 239 16.01 -39.24 27.26
C LYS A 239 15.76 -40.57 27.98
N ASN A 240 15.20 -40.53 29.20
CA ASN A 240 14.86 -41.73 29.96
C ASN A 240 13.79 -42.58 29.25
N LEU A 241 12.78 -41.94 28.68
CA LEU A 241 11.74 -42.62 27.92
C LEU A 241 12.31 -43.29 26.65
N SER A 242 13.19 -42.59 25.93
CA SER A 242 13.89 -43.11 24.75
C SER A 242 14.77 -44.33 25.07
N ASN A 243 15.50 -44.28 26.19
CA ASN A 243 16.28 -45.42 26.68
C ASN A 243 15.37 -46.62 27.02
N SER A 244 14.23 -46.39 27.65
CA SER A 244 13.26 -47.42 27.99
C SER A 244 12.66 -48.08 26.74
N LEU A 245 12.32 -47.28 25.72
CA LEU A 245 11.87 -47.79 24.41
C LEU A 245 12.93 -48.67 23.75
N THR A 246 14.19 -48.25 23.78
CA THR A 246 15.31 -49.03 23.22
C THR A 246 15.48 -50.37 23.94
N GLN A 247 15.36 -50.38 25.28
CA GLN A 247 15.41 -51.62 26.06
C GLN A 247 14.25 -52.56 25.72
N ILE A 248 13.04 -52.03 25.55
CA ILE A 248 11.86 -52.82 25.14
C ILE A 248 12.09 -53.42 23.75
N GLN A 249 12.58 -52.63 22.78
CA GLN A 249 12.91 -53.10 21.44
C GLN A 249 13.92 -54.25 21.45
N ASN A 250 14.96 -54.17 22.30
CA ASN A 250 15.97 -55.22 22.43
C ASN A 250 15.46 -56.51 23.09
N ARG A 251 14.33 -56.46 23.82
CA ARG A 251 13.70 -57.64 24.43
C ARG A 251 12.75 -58.38 23.51
N ILE A 252 12.42 -57.83 22.33
CA ILE A 252 11.64 -58.54 21.32
C ILE A 252 12.59 -59.55 20.67
N PRO A 253 12.46 -60.87 20.93
CA PRO A 253 13.37 -61.86 20.36
C PRO A 253 13.24 -61.87 18.84
N ALA A 254 14.36 -62.03 18.12
CA ALA A 254 14.32 -62.18 16.67
C ALA A 254 13.45 -63.38 16.29
N PRO A 255 12.72 -63.30 15.15
CA PRO A 255 11.88 -64.39 14.70
C PRO A 255 12.70 -65.67 14.50
N ILE A 256 12.31 -66.73 15.21
CA ILE A 256 12.82 -68.09 15.00
C ILE A 256 11.98 -68.71 13.88
N PHE A 257 12.60 -69.08 12.77
CA PHE A 257 11.88 -69.71 11.66
C PHE A 257 12.09 -71.22 11.69
N SER A 258 10.98 -71.97 11.74
CA SER A 258 11.00 -73.44 11.66
C SER A 258 11.35 -73.96 10.26
N SER A 259 11.29 -73.11 9.23
CA SER A 259 11.61 -73.45 7.85
C SER A 259 12.95 -72.89 7.39
N ASN A 260 13.69 -73.65 6.59
CA ASN A 260 14.91 -73.21 5.88
C ASN A 260 14.66 -72.21 4.74
N SER A 261 13.57 -71.44 4.79
CA SER A 261 13.19 -70.45 3.78
C SER A 261 12.71 -69.18 4.46
N PHE A 262 13.19 -68.04 3.96
CA PHE A 262 13.04 -66.72 4.56
C PHE A 262 12.61 -65.74 3.48
N ILE A 263 11.72 -64.81 3.84
CA ILE A 263 11.33 -63.70 2.98
C ILE A 263 11.61 -62.42 3.74
N LEU A 264 12.51 -61.60 3.18
CA LEU A 264 12.82 -60.28 3.66
C LEU A 264 12.12 -59.26 2.76
N LYS A 265 11.15 -58.54 3.32
CA LYS A 265 10.51 -57.40 2.67
C LYS A 265 11.05 -56.11 3.26
N ILE A 266 11.54 -55.23 2.42
CA ILE A 266 11.99 -53.88 2.77
C ILE A 266 11.00 -52.93 2.14
N HIS A 267 10.18 -52.28 2.96
CA HIS A 267 9.28 -51.20 2.55
C HIS A 267 10.00 -49.85 2.60
N ASP A 268 9.42 -48.83 1.98
CA ASP A 268 10.00 -47.48 1.92
C ASP A 268 11.47 -47.50 1.43
N PHE A 269 11.73 -48.30 0.39
CA PHE A 269 13.07 -48.57 -0.12
C PHE A 269 13.85 -47.29 -0.46
N ASP A 270 13.18 -46.26 -0.99
CA ASP A 270 13.78 -44.96 -1.29
C ASP A 270 14.27 -44.23 -0.02
N LYS A 271 13.51 -44.29 1.09
CA LYS A 271 13.94 -43.72 2.38
C LYS A 271 15.12 -44.48 2.95
N GLU A 272 15.10 -45.81 2.85
CA GLU A 272 16.23 -46.64 3.29
C GLU A 272 17.48 -46.41 2.43
N LEU A 273 17.32 -46.15 1.13
CA LEU A 273 18.41 -45.74 0.24
C LEU A 273 19.02 -44.40 0.69
N ASP A 274 18.20 -43.43 1.08
CA ASP A 274 18.67 -42.14 1.62
C ASP A 274 19.36 -42.27 2.98
N ARG A 275 18.88 -43.16 3.86
CA ARG A 275 19.57 -43.49 5.12
C ARG A 275 20.92 -44.15 4.86
N ALA A 276 20.99 -45.07 3.90
CA ALA A 276 22.23 -45.72 3.49
C ALA A 276 23.23 -44.72 2.88
N LYS A 277 22.77 -43.72 2.11
CA LYS A 277 23.63 -42.62 1.61
C LYS A 277 24.29 -41.83 2.75
N LYS A 278 23.64 -41.73 3.91
CA LYS A 278 24.17 -41.09 5.13
C LYS A 278 25.06 -42.00 5.96
N GLY A 279 25.41 -43.19 5.45
CA GLY A 279 26.34 -44.12 6.09
C GLY A 279 25.71 -45.02 7.15
N ILE A 280 24.38 -45.09 7.24
CA ILE A 280 23.67 -45.97 8.17
C ILE A 280 23.48 -47.34 7.50
N PRO A 281 24.17 -48.41 7.94
CA PRO A 281 24.07 -49.72 7.30
C PRO A 281 22.75 -50.43 7.68
N MET A 282 22.17 -51.15 6.73
CA MET A 282 21.01 -52.00 6.98
C MET A 282 21.45 -53.45 7.19
N TYR A 283 21.05 -54.03 8.31
CA TYR A 283 21.31 -55.43 8.63
C TYR A 283 20.11 -56.07 9.30
N ARG A 284 19.96 -57.37 9.14
CA ARG A 284 18.89 -58.16 9.77
C ARG A 284 19.44 -59.51 10.17
N TRP A 285 19.12 -59.95 11.39
CA TRP A 285 19.54 -61.25 11.90
C TRP A 285 18.32 -62.12 12.22
N PHE A 286 18.50 -63.43 12.11
CA PHE A 286 17.50 -64.41 12.50
C PHE A 286 18.16 -65.77 12.80
N TYR A 287 17.46 -66.59 13.59
CA TYR A 287 17.85 -67.98 13.79
C TYR A 287 17.38 -68.84 12.62
N THR A 288 18.31 -69.63 12.08
CA THR A 288 18.04 -70.68 11.09
C THR A 288 17.33 -71.88 11.73
N SER A 289 16.85 -72.83 10.93
CA SER A 289 16.20 -74.04 11.46
C SER A 289 17.16 -74.97 12.22
N ARG A 290 18.48 -74.77 12.12
CA ARG A 290 19.50 -75.45 12.93
C ARG A 290 20.10 -74.54 14.00
N PHE A 291 19.41 -73.46 14.36
CA PHE A 291 19.78 -72.50 15.40
C PHE A 291 21.07 -71.70 15.19
N HIS A 292 21.73 -71.81 14.02
CA HIS A 292 22.75 -70.82 13.63
C HIS A 292 22.10 -69.43 13.56
N ASN A 293 22.72 -68.43 14.20
CA ASN A 293 22.30 -67.04 14.11
C ASN A 293 22.89 -66.42 12.83
N LEU A 294 22.07 -66.28 11.79
CA LEU A 294 22.50 -65.77 10.49
C LEU A 294 22.24 -64.27 10.42
N LEU A 295 23.29 -63.49 10.21
CA LEU A 295 23.25 -62.05 9.97
C LEU A 295 23.33 -61.78 8.46
N ILE A 296 22.37 -60.99 7.99
CA ILE A 296 22.29 -60.50 6.62
C ILE A 296 22.63 -59.02 6.62
N TYR A 297 23.56 -58.65 5.74
CA TYR A 297 23.86 -57.26 5.43
C TYR A 297 23.27 -56.92 4.07
N ILE A 298 22.59 -55.78 4.01
CA ILE A 298 22.12 -55.20 2.75
C ILE A 298 22.77 -53.85 2.58
N TYR A 299 23.64 -53.77 1.59
CA TYR A 299 24.30 -52.54 1.21
C TYR A 299 23.56 -51.97 0.01
N LEU A 300 22.75 -50.94 0.25
CA LEU A 300 22.02 -50.20 -0.79
C LEU A 300 22.94 -49.30 -1.64
N LYS A 301 24.25 -49.31 -1.34
CA LYS A 301 25.35 -48.72 -2.09
C LYS A 301 26.58 -49.60 -1.86
N GLY A 302 26.55 -50.80 -2.44
CA GLY A 302 27.62 -51.79 -2.29
C GLY A 302 28.93 -51.33 -2.94
N ALA A 303 29.81 -52.28 -3.29
CA ALA A 303 31.00 -51.98 -4.09
C ALA A 303 30.67 -51.34 -5.45
N ASP A 304 29.43 -51.50 -5.92
CA ASP A 304 28.89 -50.91 -7.14
C ASP A 304 27.70 -50.00 -6.80
N LYS A 305 27.66 -48.79 -7.38
CA LYS A 305 26.69 -47.74 -6.99
C LYS A 305 25.28 -48.00 -7.52
N ASP A 306 25.15 -48.83 -8.55
CA ASP A 306 23.87 -49.10 -9.23
C ASP A 306 23.19 -50.39 -8.75
N TYR A 307 23.85 -51.11 -7.84
CA TYR A 307 23.39 -52.40 -7.35
C TYR A 307 23.22 -52.40 -5.83
N VAL A 308 22.22 -53.17 -5.40
CA VAL A 308 22.10 -53.62 -4.02
C VAL A 308 23.06 -54.79 -3.82
N GLY A 309 23.90 -54.71 -2.79
CA GLY A 309 24.75 -55.80 -2.34
C GLY A 309 24.09 -56.60 -1.22
N LEU A 310 24.11 -57.92 -1.31
CA LEU A 310 23.54 -58.84 -0.30
C LEU A 310 24.64 -59.75 0.26
N TYR A 311 24.91 -59.67 1.56
CA TYR A 311 25.98 -60.43 2.20
C TYR A 311 25.46 -61.17 3.43
N PHE A 312 26.15 -62.26 3.76
CA PHE A 312 25.79 -63.19 4.82
C PHE A 312 26.99 -63.43 5.72
N SER A 313 26.76 -63.52 7.02
CA SER A 313 27.72 -63.95 8.04
C SER A 313 26.97 -64.68 9.13
N THR A 314 27.60 -65.59 9.85
CA THR A 314 27.07 -65.98 11.16
C THR A 314 27.43 -64.91 12.18
N THR A 315 26.70 -64.87 13.30
CA THR A 315 27.03 -64.09 14.49
C THR A 315 26.84 -64.94 15.73
N GLN A 316 27.34 -64.45 16.87
CA GLN A 316 27.11 -65.12 18.14
C GLN A 316 25.61 -65.30 18.40
N GLY A 317 25.21 -66.54 18.65
CA GLY A 317 23.86 -66.95 18.98
C GLY A 317 23.79 -67.56 20.38
N ASN A 318 22.58 -67.65 20.92
CA ASN A 318 22.34 -68.23 22.25
C ASN A 318 22.46 -69.76 22.28
N PHE A 319 22.59 -70.40 21.12
CA PHE A 319 22.60 -71.85 20.93
C PHE A 319 23.94 -72.34 20.35
N ASP A 320 24.95 -71.48 20.29
CA ASP A 320 26.22 -71.76 19.59
C ASP A 320 26.96 -72.98 20.16
N ASP A 321 26.80 -73.25 21.46
CA ASP A 321 27.37 -74.40 22.16
C ASP A 321 26.66 -75.73 21.82
N MET A 322 25.48 -75.67 21.22
CA MET A 322 24.63 -76.83 20.92
C MET A 322 24.63 -77.23 19.45
N ILE A 323 25.39 -76.53 18.59
CA ILE A 323 25.34 -76.65 17.14
C ILE A 323 26.73 -76.83 16.52
N GLU A 324 26.77 -77.43 15.33
CA GLU A 324 28.02 -77.71 14.62
C GLU A 324 28.57 -76.48 13.89
N TRP A 325 29.90 -76.34 13.89
CA TRP A 325 30.64 -75.27 13.24
C TRP A 325 31.77 -75.80 12.34
N PRO A 326 32.13 -75.08 11.26
CA PRO A 326 31.45 -73.91 10.69
C PRO A 326 30.09 -74.28 10.08
N MET A 327 29.19 -73.32 9.91
CA MET A 327 27.91 -73.57 9.27
C MET A 327 28.12 -73.98 7.80
N VAL A 328 27.82 -75.24 7.46
CA VAL A 328 27.93 -75.77 6.09
C VAL A 328 26.54 -75.85 5.44
N ALA A 329 26.24 -74.89 4.57
CA ALA A 329 25.00 -74.81 3.83
C ALA A 329 25.22 -74.16 2.47
N ARG A 330 24.28 -74.41 1.55
CA ARG A 330 24.12 -73.63 0.33
C ARG A 330 23.04 -72.58 0.58
N ILE A 331 23.42 -71.30 0.50
CA ILE A 331 22.50 -70.17 0.58
C ILE A 331 22.05 -69.83 -0.84
N CYS A 332 20.79 -70.07 -1.14
CA CYS A 332 20.17 -69.64 -2.39
C CYS A 332 19.34 -68.39 -2.13
N SER A 333 19.55 -67.35 -2.93
CA SER A 333 18.86 -66.07 -2.79
C SER A 333 18.27 -65.60 -4.12
N TRP A 334 17.10 -64.99 -4.04
CA TRP A 334 16.33 -64.49 -5.17
C TRP A 334 15.77 -63.11 -4.85
N THR A 335 15.66 -62.27 -5.87
CA THR A 335 14.75 -61.13 -5.82
C THR A 335 13.38 -61.54 -6.35
N GLN A 336 12.34 -60.97 -5.79
CA GLN A 336 10.96 -61.19 -6.24
C GLN A 336 10.37 -59.87 -6.73
N ASN A 337 10.06 -59.79 -8.02
CA ASN A 337 9.44 -58.63 -8.65
C ASN A 337 8.15 -59.06 -9.36
N GLY A 338 7.01 -58.45 -9.01
CA GLY A 338 5.72 -58.75 -9.64
C GLY A 338 5.32 -60.23 -9.62
N GLY A 339 5.66 -60.95 -8.54
CA GLY A 339 5.37 -62.37 -8.37
C GLY A 339 6.37 -63.34 -9.02
N LYS A 340 7.30 -62.88 -9.86
CA LYS A 340 8.35 -63.72 -10.47
C LYS A 340 9.66 -63.65 -9.67
N LEU A 341 10.32 -64.79 -9.52
CA LEU A 341 11.66 -64.88 -8.92
C LEU A 341 12.73 -64.68 -10.00
N SER A 342 13.81 -64.00 -9.64
CA SER A 342 15.01 -63.89 -10.48
C SER A 342 15.76 -65.24 -10.59
N ASN A 343 16.87 -65.26 -11.32
CA ASN A 343 17.78 -66.40 -11.26
C ASN A 343 18.42 -66.50 -9.87
N PRO A 344 18.60 -67.72 -9.31
CA PRO A 344 19.18 -67.87 -7.98
C PRO A 344 20.64 -67.41 -7.94
N HIS A 345 20.96 -66.56 -6.98
CA HIS A 345 22.33 -66.35 -6.53
C HIS A 345 22.66 -67.37 -5.45
N ILE A 346 23.72 -68.15 -5.68
CA ILE A 346 24.06 -69.32 -4.86
C ILE A 346 25.41 -69.09 -4.19
N LEU A 347 25.44 -69.15 -2.86
CA LEU A 347 26.66 -69.07 -2.05
C LEU A 347 26.85 -70.40 -1.33
N ASP A 348 28.03 -70.98 -1.47
CA ASP A 348 28.41 -72.22 -0.78
C ASP A 348 29.27 -71.89 0.44
N THR A 349 28.71 -71.99 1.64
CA THR A 349 29.40 -71.53 2.85
C THR A 349 30.62 -72.37 3.20
N SER A 350 30.75 -73.59 2.66
CA SER A 350 31.94 -74.43 2.87
C SER A 350 33.22 -73.79 2.32
N GLN A 351 33.10 -72.85 1.38
CA GLN A 351 34.21 -72.12 0.78
C GLN A 351 34.65 -70.92 1.65
N TYR A 352 33.85 -70.52 2.64
CA TYR A 352 34.01 -69.30 3.42
C TYR A 352 33.90 -69.57 4.93
N LYS A 353 34.60 -70.61 5.40
CA LYS A 353 34.49 -71.12 6.77
C LYS A 353 34.75 -70.06 7.85
N GLU A 354 35.56 -69.06 7.55
CA GLU A 354 35.87 -67.95 8.48
C GLU A 354 34.67 -67.02 8.72
N ASN A 355 33.87 -66.71 7.69
CA ASN A 355 32.68 -65.86 7.80
C ASN A 355 31.45 -66.60 8.37
N PHE A 356 31.49 -67.93 8.33
CA PHE A 356 30.41 -68.81 8.80
C PHE A 356 30.83 -69.67 10.00
N GLY A 357 31.86 -69.23 10.73
CA GLY A 357 32.36 -69.87 11.96
C GLY A 357 31.72 -69.32 13.24
N ASN A 358 32.09 -69.92 14.37
CA ASN A 358 31.69 -69.50 15.73
C ASN A 358 32.20 -68.07 16.05
N VAL A 359 33.40 -67.72 15.58
CA VAL A 359 33.98 -66.38 15.68
C VAL A 359 34.15 -65.81 14.26
N PRO A 360 33.09 -65.21 13.69
CA PRO A 360 33.12 -64.70 12.32
C PRO A 360 34.08 -63.52 12.18
N THR A 361 34.82 -63.46 11.06
CA THR A 361 35.68 -62.31 10.73
C THR A 361 34.86 -61.05 10.40
N LYS A 362 35.50 -59.87 10.48
CA LYS A 362 34.82 -58.60 10.13
C LYS A 362 34.48 -58.57 8.63
N GLY A 363 33.19 -58.71 8.32
CA GLY A 363 32.63 -58.61 6.97
C GLY A 363 31.82 -59.85 6.60
N GLY A 364 30.72 -59.65 5.87
CA GLY A 364 29.92 -60.75 5.33
C GLY A 364 30.42 -61.19 3.95
N GLN A 365 30.06 -62.42 3.56
CA GLN A 365 30.29 -62.92 2.21
C GLN A 365 28.98 -62.96 1.43
N GLY A 366 29.00 -62.57 0.16
CA GLY A 366 27.82 -62.65 -0.69
C GLY A 366 28.01 -62.01 -2.05
N PHE A 367 27.02 -61.24 -2.47
CA PHE A 367 26.84 -60.78 -3.84
C PHE A 367 26.86 -59.25 -3.87
N PRO A 368 27.99 -58.61 -4.26
CA PRO A 368 28.07 -57.17 -4.41
C PRO A 368 27.09 -56.61 -5.46
N ARG A 369 26.79 -57.41 -6.48
CA ARG A 369 25.81 -57.12 -7.54
C ARG A 369 24.65 -58.11 -7.46
N PHE A 370 23.85 -58.00 -6.39
CA PHE A 370 22.74 -58.92 -6.17
C PHE A 370 21.52 -58.57 -7.03
N THR A 371 21.11 -57.31 -7.02
CA THR A 371 20.03 -56.79 -7.88
C THR A 371 20.30 -55.35 -8.21
N ARG A 372 19.82 -54.88 -9.37
CA ARG A 372 19.93 -53.46 -9.68
C ARG A 372 18.89 -52.64 -8.89
N ILE A 373 19.27 -51.42 -8.54
CA ILE A 373 18.40 -50.50 -7.79
C ILE A 373 17.17 -50.11 -8.63
N ASP A 374 17.34 -49.91 -9.94
CA ASP A 374 16.26 -49.54 -10.88
C ASP A 374 15.27 -50.69 -11.17
N GLU A 375 15.61 -51.92 -10.80
CA GLU A 375 14.72 -53.07 -10.93
C GLU A 375 13.77 -53.23 -9.73
N VAL A 376 13.94 -52.46 -8.65
CA VAL A 376 13.04 -52.47 -7.48
C VAL A 376 11.75 -51.76 -7.84
N LYS A 377 10.61 -52.43 -7.64
CA LYS A 377 9.27 -51.91 -7.97
C LYS A 377 8.47 -51.63 -6.71
N GLU A 378 7.51 -50.71 -6.82
CA GLU A 378 6.53 -50.41 -5.75
C GLU A 378 7.19 -50.01 -4.40
N ASP A 379 8.35 -49.35 -4.48
CA ASP A 379 9.13 -48.90 -3.30
C ASP A 379 9.38 -50.04 -2.27
N THR A 380 9.40 -51.29 -2.75
CA THR A 380 9.51 -52.47 -1.91
C THR A 380 10.47 -53.49 -2.52
N LEU A 381 11.59 -53.77 -1.84
CA LEU A 381 12.51 -54.85 -2.22
C LEU A 381 12.12 -56.14 -1.48
N ILE A 382 11.84 -57.20 -2.23
CA ILE A 382 11.55 -58.53 -1.67
C ILE A 382 12.71 -59.48 -2.01
N VAL A 383 13.38 -59.96 -0.96
CA VAL A 383 14.47 -60.94 -1.07
C VAL A 383 14.02 -62.26 -0.45
N LYS A 384 13.98 -63.31 -1.26
CA LYS A 384 13.73 -64.67 -0.79
C LYS A 384 15.06 -65.39 -0.60
N ILE A 385 15.25 -66.07 0.53
CA ILE A 385 16.47 -66.81 0.85
C ILE A 385 16.08 -68.22 1.26
N LYS A 386 16.83 -69.21 0.82
CA LYS A 386 16.66 -70.61 1.21
C LYS A 386 18.00 -71.22 1.56
N LEU A 387 18.05 -71.91 2.68
CA LEU A 387 19.22 -72.65 3.14
C LEU A 387 19.05 -74.12 2.78
N ALA A 388 20.09 -74.72 2.22
CA ALA A 388 20.19 -76.16 2.04
C ALA A 388 21.44 -76.66 2.75
N TYR A 389 21.27 -77.17 3.97
CA TYR A 389 22.38 -77.79 4.71
C TYR A 389 22.91 -79.00 3.94
N LYS A 390 24.24 -79.10 3.87
CA LYS A 390 24.88 -80.31 3.35
C LYS A 390 25.06 -81.26 4.52
N TYR A 391 24.77 -82.55 4.27
CA TYR A 391 25.07 -83.62 5.21
C TYR A 391 26.51 -84.08 5.05
#